data_AF-A2EBA1-F1
#
_entry.id   AF-A2EBA1-F1
#
_cell.length_a   1.000
_cell.length_b   1.000
_cell.length_c   1.000
_cell.angle_alpha   90.00
_cell.angle_beta   90.00
_cell.angle_gamma   90.00
#
_symmetry.space_group_name_H-M   'P 1'
#
loop_
_entity.id
_entity.type
_entity.pdbx_description
1 polymer ?
#
loop_
_entity_poly.entity_id
_entity_poly.type
_entity_poly.pdbx_seq_one_letter_code
_entity_poly.pdbx_strand_id
1 'polypeptide(L)'
;MEDFPTFEPQNKIQNLQKEIESIAAKTHSYITYRKIDEEKDWYPYVEDICRKMEYVCGPKFCLEDAKDITYKWTQTDNYFQIVMTDVPKESITIDEHHISSPKLSGDWLWPVKDITVDVVGSITQIEFNTTENVQWPLLIKGGNPDGLSCFYLALVANQSQKQDIALYYMQRGTMANNHNCAMAYALSLLEDASQEECVHWFARAVLNHADNTCGYLLSAALLDGRGIEPAPQLAEYILCRLCVEGFADAFTRLGILYLRGALGVKKAPKQAQQLLALAAYQYHDETAEKIYEATPWDQLISDQEKQAEEEKKKIEEEEKHKDDPGVSDYLIAGGVVAGLIGAGIWAFNKFSKK
;
A
#
# COMPACT_ATOMS: atom_id res chain seq x y z
N MET A 1 -10.13 21.75 26.45
CA MET A 1 -9.43 20.72 25.66
C MET A 1 -10.31 20.50 24.46
N GLU A 2 -9.89 20.97 23.29
CA GLU A 2 -10.56 20.63 22.04
C GLU A 2 -10.47 19.12 21.87
N ASP A 3 -11.63 18.46 21.70
CA ASP A 3 -11.67 17.03 21.41
C ASP A 3 -10.94 16.79 20.09
N PHE A 4 -9.80 16.10 20.15
CA PHE A 4 -9.11 15.59 18.97
C PHE A 4 -10.08 14.71 18.15
N PRO A 5 -10.02 14.75 16.82
CA PRO A 5 -10.90 13.94 15.98
C PRO A 5 -10.69 12.45 16.29
N THR A 6 -11.77 11.73 16.54
CA THR A 6 -11.74 10.27 16.61
C THR A 6 -11.69 9.72 15.19
N PHE A 7 -10.66 8.93 14.88
CA PHE A 7 -10.51 8.28 13.57
C PHE A 7 -11.25 6.94 13.50
N GLU A 8 -12.38 6.83 14.20
CA GLU A 8 -13.22 5.64 14.11
C GLU A 8 -14.17 5.75 12.90
N PRO A 9 -14.22 4.74 12.01
CA PRO A 9 -15.14 4.74 10.89
C PRO A 9 -16.59 4.64 11.40
N GLN A 10 -17.52 5.29 10.70
CA GLN A 10 -18.95 5.23 11.03
C GLN A 10 -19.50 3.81 10.90
N ASN A 11 -18.93 3.02 9.99
CA ASN A 11 -19.31 1.64 9.74
C ASN A 11 -18.29 0.65 10.31
N LYS A 12 -18.79 -0.34 11.06
CA LYS A 12 -17.97 -1.41 11.61
C LYS A 12 -17.78 -2.52 10.58
N ILE A 13 -16.65 -2.49 9.87
CA ILE A 13 -16.18 -3.62 9.08
C ILE A 13 -15.52 -4.62 10.04
N GLN A 14 -16.05 -5.84 10.12
CA GLN A 14 -15.57 -6.85 11.07
C GLN A 14 -14.16 -7.34 10.74
N ASN A 15 -13.81 -7.40 9.45
CA ASN A 15 -12.51 -7.86 9.01
C ASN A 15 -12.07 -7.11 7.74
N LEU A 16 -11.32 -6.02 7.94
CA LEU A 16 -10.78 -5.21 6.84
C LEU A 16 -9.92 -6.03 5.88
N GLN A 17 -9.08 -6.91 6.41
CA GLN A 17 -8.19 -7.74 5.59
C GLN A 17 -8.99 -8.62 4.63
N LYS A 18 -10.06 -9.26 5.10
CA LYS A 18 -10.94 -10.10 4.28
C LYS A 18 -11.64 -9.31 3.17
N GLU A 19 -12.05 -8.07 3.43
CA GLU A 19 -12.65 -7.21 2.40
C GLU A 19 -11.63 -6.84 1.31
N ILE A 20 -10.38 -6.54 1.70
CA ILE A 20 -9.31 -6.25 0.74
C ILE A 20 -8.90 -7.52 -0.04
N GLU A 21 -8.89 -8.70 0.60
CA GLU A 21 -8.71 -9.99 -0.07
C GLU A 21 -9.82 -10.26 -1.11
N SER A 22 -11.06 -9.91 -0.79
CA SER A 22 -12.19 -10.00 -1.72
C SER A 22 -12.00 -9.09 -2.94
N ILE A 23 -11.49 -7.87 -2.75
CA ILE A 23 -11.10 -6.98 -3.86
C ILE A 23 -10.04 -7.64 -4.73
N ALA A 24 -8.93 -8.08 -4.11
CA ALA A 24 -7.84 -8.71 -4.84
C ALA A 24 -8.30 -9.94 -5.63
N ALA A 25 -9.21 -10.74 -5.07
CA ALA A 25 -9.79 -11.89 -5.75
C ALA A 25 -10.66 -11.50 -6.95
N LYS A 26 -11.51 -10.47 -6.82
CA LYS A 26 -12.37 -9.98 -7.91
C LYS A 26 -11.57 -9.40 -9.07
N THR A 27 -10.45 -8.74 -8.79
CA THR A 27 -9.62 -8.10 -9.82
C THR A 27 -8.52 -9.00 -10.37
N HIS A 28 -8.32 -10.20 -9.80
CA HIS A 28 -7.23 -11.10 -10.18
C HIS A 28 -7.28 -11.53 -11.66
N SER A 29 -8.48 -11.74 -12.22
CA SER A 29 -8.63 -12.16 -13.62
C SER A 29 -8.21 -11.11 -14.65
N TYR A 30 -7.98 -9.87 -14.22
CA TYR A 30 -7.60 -8.75 -15.08
C TYR A 30 -6.08 -8.57 -15.20
N ILE A 31 -5.29 -9.36 -14.47
CA ILE A 31 -3.82 -9.27 -14.51
C ILE A 31 -3.30 -9.70 -15.88
N THR A 32 -2.55 -8.81 -16.52
CA THR A 32 -1.87 -9.11 -17.78
C THR A 32 -0.43 -9.51 -17.51
N TYR A 33 -0.08 -10.77 -17.76
CA TYR A 33 1.30 -11.23 -17.60
C TYR A 33 2.19 -10.77 -18.77
N ARG A 34 3.13 -9.89 -18.46
CA ARG A 34 4.13 -9.40 -19.40
C ARG A 34 5.17 -10.50 -19.67
N LYS A 35 5.62 -10.59 -20.91
CA LYS A 35 6.62 -11.55 -21.37
C LYS A 35 7.67 -10.85 -22.21
N ILE A 36 8.93 -11.18 -21.99
CA ILE A 36 10.07 -10.75 -22.79
C ILE A 36 10.95 -11.96 -23.09
N ASP A 37 11.72 -11.91 -24.17
CA ASP A 37 12.77 -12.88 -24.45
C ASP A 37 14.08 -12.30 -23.91
N GLU A 38 14.49 -12.67 -22.69
CA GLU A 38 15.65 -12.06 -22.02
C GLU A 38 16.93 -12.16 -22.87
N GLU A 39 17.14 -13.29 -23.55
CA GLU A 39 18.35 -13.50 -24.37
C GLU A 39 18.41 -12.55 -25.57
N LYS A 40 17.27 -12.20 -26.17
CA LYS A 40 17.21 -11.34 -27.35
C LYS A 40 16.99 -9.87 -27.01
N ASP A 41 16.09 -9.61 -26.07
CA ASP A 41 15.54 -8.28 -25.81
C ASP A 41 16.32 -7.55 -24.70
N TRP A 42 17.00 -8.29 -23.82
CA TRP A 42 17.60 -7.73 -22.61
C TRP A 42 19.11 -7.95 -22.48
N TYR A 43 19.60 -9.19 -22.57
CA TYR A 43 21.00 -9.53 -22.30
C TYR A 43 22.03 -8.75 -23.14
N PRO A 44 21.83 -8.53 -24.45
CA PRO A 44 22.75 -7.71 -25.23
C PRO A 44 22.82 -6.25 -24.76
N TYR A 45 21.70 -5.72 -24.26
CA TYR A 45 21.60 -4.35 -23.78
C TYR A 45 22.17 -4.19 -22.38
N VAL A 46 21.85 -5.11 -21.46
CA VAL A 46 22.34 -5.03 -20.08
C VAL A 46 23.86 -5.12 -20.03
N GLU A 47 24.48 -5.96 -20.85
CA GLU A 47 25.95 -6.09 -20.88
C GLU A 47 26.64 -4.83 -21.41
N ASP A 48 26.07 -4.15 -22.41
CA ASP A 48 26.59 -2.88 -22.94
C ASP A 48 26.43 -1.73 -21.92
N ILE A 49 25.27 -1.66 -21.27
CA ILE A 49 24.94 -0.58 -20.33
C ILE A 49 25.72 -0.75 -19.03
N CYS A 50 25.82 -1.97 -18.50
CA CYS A 50 26.59 -2.24 -17.29
C CYS A 50 28.07 -1.87 -17.43
N ARG A 51 28.67 -1.97 -18.62
CA ARG A 51 30.05 -1.52 -18.87
C ARG A 51 30.22 0.01 -18.79
N LYS A 52 29.13 0.78 -18.86
CA LYS A 52 29.13 2.25 -18.88
C LYS A 52 28.65 2.86 -17.55
N MET A 53 28.11 2.05 -16.65
CA MET A 53 27.59 2.52 -15.36
C MET A 53 28.73 2.77 -14.38
N GLU A 54 28.76 3.97 -13.80
CA GLU A 54 29.74 4.34 -12.77
C GLU A 54 29.26 4.01 -11.34
N TYR A 55 27.95 3.80 -11.16
CA TYR A 55 27.32 3.50 -9.88
C TYR A 55 26.85 2.05 -9.79
N VAL A 56 26.70 1.57 -8.56
CA VAL A 56 26.29 0.21 -8.25
C VAL A 56 24.83 0.19 -7.80
N CYS A 57 23.97 -0.47 -8.56
CA CYS A 57 22.61 -0.83 -8.18
C CYS A 57 22.68 -2.03 -7.22
N GLY A 58 22.79 -1.74 -5.92
CA GLY A 58 22.92 -2.73 -4.87
C GLY A 58 22.66 -2.13 -3.49
N PRO A 59 23.12 -2.77 -2.40
CA PRO A 59 22.84 -2.33 -1.03
C PRO A 59 23.22 -0.87 -0.72
N LYS A 60 24.17 -0.30 -1.47
CA LYS A 60 24.63 1.09 -1.35
C LYS A 60 23.73 2.12 -2.05
N PHE A 61 22.92 1.68 -3.02
CA PHE A 61 21.94 2.49 -3.73
C PHE A 61 20.54 2.35 -3.14
N CYS A 62 20.36 1.49 -2.12
CA CYS A 62 19.11 1.40 -1.40
C CYS A 62 18.74 2.79 -0.87
N LEU A 63 17.59 3.29 -1.33
CA LEU A 63 16.80 4.29 -0.60
C LEU A 63 16.81 3.86 0.87
N GLU A 64 17.07 4.79 1.78
CA GLU A 64 17.33 4.54 3.21
C GLU A 64 16.24 3.68 3.91
N ASP A 65 15.10 3.46 3.25
CA ASP A 65 13.92 2.72 3.68
C ASP A 65 13.64 1.41 2.93
N ALA A 66 14.62 0.76 2.28
CA ALA A 66 14.38 -0.56 1.68
C ALA A 66 14.05 -1.61 2.77
N LYS A 67 12.75 -1.76 3.07
CA LYS A 67 12.22 -2.61 4.16
C LYS A 67 12.57 -4.09 3.98
N ASP A 68 12.83 -4.53 2.76
CA ASP A 68 12.98 -5.94 2.37
C ASP A 68 14.35 -6.28 1.77
N ILE A 69 15.46 -5.88 2.42
CA ILE A 69 16.80 -6.32 1.98
C ILE A 69 17.01 -7.79 2.40
N THR A 70 16.95 -8.70 1.42
CA THR A 70 17.11 -10.15 1.63
C THR A 70 18.56 -10.61 1.63
N TYR A 71 19.45 -9.88 0.95
CA TYR A 71 20.88 -10.14 0.89
C TYR A 71 21.68 -8.84 0.77
N LYS A 72 22.95 -8.89 1.18
CA LYS A 72 23.92 -7.82 0.93
C LYS A 72 25.13 -8.40 0.22
N TRP A 73 25.78 -7.60 -0.61
CA TRP A 73 26.99 -8.01 -1.28
C TRP A 73 28.00 -6.87 -1.35
N THR A 74 29.28 -7.24 -1.40
CA THR A 74 30.41 -6.34 -1.58
C THR A 74 31.35 -6.92 -2.62
N GLN A 75 32.09 -6.02 -3.28
CA GLN A 75 33.13 -6.36 -4.24
C GLN A 75 34.42 -5.64 -3.84
N THR A 76 35.53 -6.37 -3.81
CA THR A 76 36.89 -5.82 -3.71
C THR A 76 37.73 -6.42 -4.84
N ASP A 77 38.09 -5.62 -5.84
CA ASP A 77 38.69 -6.10 -7.09
C ASP A 77 37.84 -7.24 -7.71
N ASN A 78 38.41 -8.44 -7.84
CA ASN A 78 37.73 -9.61 -8.41
C ASN A 78 36.95 -10.42 -7.38
N TYR A 79 37.08 -10.10 -6.09
CA TYR A 79 36.51 -10.88 -5.00
C TYR A 79 35.14 -10.34 -4.62
N PHE A 80 34.17 -11.25 -4.50
CA PHE A 80 32.83 -10.98 -4.05
C PHE A 80 32.53 -11.69 -2.75
N GLN A 81 31.76 -11.00 -1.90
CA GLN A 81 31.20 -11.56 -0.69
C GLN A 81 29.71 -11.23 -0.65
N ILE A 82 28.86 -12.25 -0.55
CA ILE A 82 27.42 -12.13 -0.37
C ILE A 82 27.06 -12.66 1.01
N VAL A 83 26.20 -11.93 1.73
CA VAL A 83 25.71 -12.29 3.06
C VAL A 83 24.19 -12.34 3.06
N MET A 84 23.67 -13.45 3.56
CA MET A 84 22.24 -13.73 3.75
C MET A 84 21.99 -14.26 5.16
N THR A 85 20.78 -14.08 5.67
CA THR A 85 20.34 -14.68 6.93
C THR A 85 19.32 -15.79 6.69
N ASP A 86 19.30 -16.80 7.56
CA ASP A 86 18.28 -17.87 7.59
C ASP A 86 18.13 -18.64 6.27
N VAL A 87 19.24 -18.81 5.54
CA VAL A 87 19.30 -19.62 4.32
C VAL A 87 20.14 -20.87 4.63
N PRO A 88 19.58 -22.07 4.62
CA PRO A 88 20.39 -23.26 4.88
C PRO A 88 21.22 -23.65 3.64
N LYS A 89 22.41 -24.23 3.85
CA LYS A 89 23.35 -24.56 2.76
C LYS A 89 22.73 -25.46 1.71
N GLU A 90 21.92 -26.43 2.13
CA GLU A 90 21.20 -27.38 1.27
C GLU A 90 20.13 -26.75 0.36
N SER A 91 19.71 -25.52 0.66
CA SER A 91 18.76 -24.77 -0.18
C SER A 91 19.43 -23.94 -1.28
N ILE A 92 20.76 -23.99 -1.36
CA ILE A 92 21.54 -23.19 -2.29
C ILE A 92 22.09 -24.11 -3.39
N THR A 93 21.71 -23.82 -4.62
CA THR A 93 22.33 -24.35 -5.82
C THR A 93 23.06 -23.21 -6.51
N ILE A 94 24.35 -23.37 -6.75
CA ILE A 94 25.21 -22.31 -7.29
C ILE A 94 26.23 -22.93 -8.25
N ASP A 95 26.40 -22.31 -9.40
CA ASP A 95 27.41 -22.64 -10.40
C ASP A 95 28.06 -21.38 -10.99
N GLU A 96 28.89 -21.55 -12.01
CA GLU A 96 29.63 -20.49 -12.69
C GLU A 96 28.72 -19.42 -13.33
N HIS A 97 27.46 -19.73 -13.64
CA HIS A 97 26.55 -18.84 -14.38
C HIS A 97 25.27 -18.50 -13.63
N HIS A 98 24.89 -19.29 -12.62
CA HIS A 98 23.59 -19.17 -11.96
C HIS A 98 23.67 -19.40 -10.45
N ILE A 99 22.78 -18.71 -9.73
CA ILE A 99 22.45 -19.02 -8.34
C ILE A 99 20.95 -19.20 -8.19
N SER A 100 20.58 -20.16 -7.36
CA SER A 100 19.22 -20.29 -6.84
C SER A 100 19.28 -20.57 -5.35
N SER A 101 18.66 -19.68 -4.58
CA SER A 101 18.42 -19.80 -3.15
C SER A 101 17.06 -19.16 -2.81
N PRO A 102 16.53 -19.37 -1.59
CA PRO A 102 15.29 -18.73 -1.15
C PRO A 102 15.30 -17.18 -1.15
N LYS A 103 16.47 -16.54 -1.12
CA LYS A 103 16.61 -15.08 -0.96
C LYS A 103 17.30 -14.36 -2.12
N LEU A 104 18.10 -15.09 -2.91
CA LEU A 104 18.84 -14.62 -4.06
C LEU A 104 18.77 -15.68 -5.15
N SER A 105 18.27 -15.31 -6.33
CA SER A 105 18.23 -16.18 -7.49
C SER A 105 18.48 -15.39 -8.76
N GLY A 106 18.98 -16.06 -9.79
CA GLY A 106 19.15 -15.52 -11.12
C GLY A 106 20.51 -15.85 -11.74
N ASP A 107 20.68 -15.40 -12.98
CA ASP A 107 21.92 -15.51 -13.73
C ASP A 107 22.88 -14.39 -13.32
N TRP A 108 24.12 -14.76 -13.04
CA TRP A 108 25.18 -13.80 -12.74
C TRP A 108 25.38 -12.82 -13.89
N LEU A 109 25.76 -11.58 -13.57
CA LEU A 109 26.08 -10.60 -14.60
C LEU A 109 27.21 -11.12 -15.52
N TRP A 110 28.26 -11.70 -14.92
CA TRP A 110 29.35 -12.40 -15.61
C TRP A 110 29.70 -13.72 -14.93
N PRO A 111 30.42 -14.63 -15.60
CA PRO A 111 30.83 -15.91 -15.01
C PRO A 111 31.70 -15.76 -13.75
N VAL A 112 31.50 -16.66 -12.78
CA VAL A 112 32.19 -16.67 -11.48
C VAL A 112 32.96 -17.96 -11.26
N LYS A 113 33.97 -17.93 -10.39
CA LYS A 113 34.82 -19.10 -10.05
C LYS A 113 35.17 -19.12 -8.56
N ASP A 114 35.80 -20.21 -8.13
CA ASP A 114 36.28 -20.39 -6.74
C ASP A 114 35.16 -20.21 -5.69
N ILE A 115 33.97 -20.71 -6.00
CA ILE A 115 32.77 -20.50 -5.21
C ILE A 115 32.88 -21.24 -3.87
N THR A 116 32.70 -20.52 -2.77
CA THR A 116 32.56 -21.06 -1.42
C THR A 116 31.22 -20.68 -0.82
N VAL A 117 30.65 -21.59 -0.03
CA VAL A 117 29.39 -21.38 0.70
C VAL A 117 29.59 -21.86 2.12
N ASP A 118 29.62 -20.91 3.05
CA ASP A 118 29.81 -21.14 4.47
C ASP A 118 28.56 -20.71 5.24
N VAL A 119 28.15 -21.53 6.20
CA VAL A 119 26.99 -21.25 7.05
C VAL A 119 27.44 -21.29 8.51
N VAL A 120 27.31 -20.17 9.19
CA VAL A 120 27.66 -20.00 10.61
C VAL A 120 26.47 -19.44 11.36
N GLY A 121 25.82 -20.31 12.16
CA GLY A 121 24.57 -19.96 12.82
C GLY A 121 23.46 -19.72 11.80
N SER A 122 22.85 -18.54 11.83
CA SER A 122 21.86 -18.10 10.83
C SER A 122 22.49 -17.37 9.64
N ILE A 123 23.79 -17.12 9.64
CA ILE A 123 24.44 -16.35 8.58
C ILE A 123 24.96 -17.30 7.51
N THR A 124 24.57 -17.05 6.27
CA THR A 124 25.12 -17.67 5.07
C THR A 124 26.02 -16.67 4.38
N GLN A 125 27.24 -17.09 4.11
CA GLN A 125 28.23 -16.34 3.38
C GLN A 125 28.58 -17.10 2.11
N ILE A 126 28.44 -16.42 0.97
CA ILE A 126 28.87 -16.92 -0.33
C ILE A 126 30.03 -16.06 -0.79
N GLU A 127 31.11 -16.67 -1.19
CA GLU A 127 32.26 -15.97 -1.75
C GLU A 127 32.60 -16.55 -3.11
N PHE A 128 33.06 -15.71 -4.02
CA PHE A 128 33.54 -16.13 -5.33
C PHE A 128 34.48 -15.08 -5.92
N ASN A 129 35.23 -15.49 -6.94
CA ASN A 129 36.06 -14.60 -7.73
C ASN A 129 35.51 -14.44 -9.15
N THR A 130 35.80 -13.31 -9.78
CA THR A 130 35.55 -13.08 -11.20
C THR A 130 36.81 -13.36 -12.03
N THR A 131 36.62 -13.62 -13.32
CA THR A 131 37.73 -13.84 -14.27
C THR A 131 38.45 -12.54 -14.63
N GLU A 132 37.72 -11.42 -14.64
CA GLU A 132 38.22 -10.09 -14.98
C GLU A 132 37.97 -9.10 -13.83
N ASN A 133 38.85 -8.09 -13.70
CA ASN A 133 38.67 -6.98 -12.76
C ASN A 133 37.72 -5.94 -13.37
N VAL A 134 36.43 -6.26 -13.34
CA VAL A 134 35.35 -5.41 -13.84
C VAL A 134 34.48 -5.03 -12.65
N GLN A 135 34.11 -3.76 -12.53
CA GLN A 135 33.12 -3.31 -11.55
C GLN A 135 31.75 -3.88 -11.93
N TRP A 136 31.07 -4.53 -10.99
CA TRP A 136 29.71 -5.02 -11.22
C TRP A 136 28.71 -3.95 -10.78
N PRO A 137 27.99 -3.30 -11.71
CA PRO A 137 26.91 -2.40 -11.33
C PRO A 137 25.67 -3.16 -10.84
N LEU A 138 25.52 -4.43 -11.22
CA LEU A 138 24.43 -5.33 -10.84
C LEU A 138 25.00 -6.70 -10.50
N LEU A 139 24.37 -7.41 -9.56
CA LEU A 139 24.76 -8.80 -9.23
C LEU A 139 24.16 -9.82 -10.21
N ILE A 140 22.88 -9.65 -10.53
CA ILE A 140 22.08 -10.56 -11.35
C ILE A 140 21.65 -9.82 -12.62
N LYS A 141 21.72 -10.49 -13.78
CA LYS A 141 21.29 -9.92 -15.08
C LYS A 141 19.93 -10.41 -15.56
N GLY A 142 19.41 -11.50 -15.02
CA GLY A 142 18.13 -12.10 -15.41
C GLY A 142 18.00 -13.54 -14.92
N GLY A 143 17.34 -14.41 -15.67
CA GLY A 143 17.37 -15.85 -15.42
C GLY A 143 16.56 -16.29 -14.21
N ASN A 144 15.29 -15.85 -14.11
CA ASN A 144 14.45 -16.03 -12.92
C ASN A 144 14.99 -15.31 -11.67
N PRO A 145 15.19 -13.98 -11.74
CA PRO A 145 15.72 -13.20 -10.63
C PRO A 145 14.79 -13.18 -9.42
N ASP A 146 15.36 -13.08 -8.22
CA ASP A 146 14.59 -12.82 -7.00
C ASP A 146 13.94 -11.42 -7.01
N GLY A 147 13.07 -11.15 -6.03
CA GLY A 147 12.32 -9.89 -5.99
C GLY A 147 13.17 -8.63 -5.86
N LEU A 148 14.30 -8.68 -5.15
CA LEU A 148 15.22 -7.54 -5.01
C LEU A 148 16.06 -7.36 -6.28
N SER A 149 16.55 -8.47 -6.86
CA SER A 149 17.21 -8.44 -8.17
C SER A 149 16.29 -7.89 -9.26
N CYS A 150 15.01 -8.29 -9.28
CA CYS A 150 13.99 -7.73 -10.17
C CYS A 150 13.87 -6.20 -10.03
N PHE A 151 13.89 -5.68 -8.80
CA PHE A 151 13.82 -4.24 -8.55
C PHE A 151 15.01 -3.51 -9.17
N TYR A 152 16.24 -4.01 -8.97
CA TYR A 152 17.42 -3.39 -9.57
C TYR A 152 17.43 -3.49 -11.10
N LEU A 153 17.02 -4.62 -11.66
CA LEU A 153 16.88 -4.79 -13.11
C LEU A 153 15.85 -3.82 -13.69
N ALA A 154 14.72 -3.61 -13.03
CA ALA A 154 13.72 -2.64 -13.44
C ALA A 154 14.24 -1.20 -13.44
N LEU A 155 15.05 -0.82 -12.45
CA LEU A 155 15.69 0.50 -12.40
C LEU A 155 16.64 0.70 -13.59
N VAL A 156 17.50 -0.27 -13.87
CA VAL A 156 18.45 -0.19 -15.00
C VAL A 156 17.70 -0.17 -16.33
N ALA A 157 16.67 -1.00 -16.50
CA ALA A 157 15.84 -0.98 -17.69
C ALA A 157 15.15 0.38 -17.89
N ASN A 158 14.63 1.00 -16.81
CA ASN A 158 13.98 2.30 -16.88
C ASN A 158 14.98 3.42 -17.26
N GLN A 159 16.17 3.44 -16.67
CA GLN A 159 17.25 4.37 -17.03
C GLN A 159 17.69 4.22 -18.50
N SER A 160 17.58 3.01 -19.02
CA SER A 160 17.87 2.65 -20.40
C SER A 160 16.72 2.93 -21.37
N GLN A 161 15.64 3.57 -20.90
CA GLN A 161 14.41 3.84 -21.67
C GLN A 161 13.73 2.58 -22.23
N LYS A 162 13.95 1.42 -21.60
CA LYS A 162 13.32 0.13 -21.93
C LYS A 162 12.11 -0.09 -21.04
N GLN A 163 11.07 0.72 -21.23
CA GLN A 163 9.88 0.73 -20.36
C GLN A 163 9.20 -0.64 -20.26
N ASP A 164 9.03 -1.36 -21.37
CA ASP A 164 8.40 -2.70 -21.36
C ASP A 164 9.17 -3.71 -20.50
N ILE A 165 10.51 -3.67 -20.55
CA ILE A 165 11.39 -4.53 -19.75
C ILE A 165 11.35 -4.11 -18.28
N ALA A 166 11.31 -2.80 -18.01
CA ALA A 166 11.16 -2.29 -16.64
C ALA A 166 9.85 -2.79 -16.02
N LEU A 167 8.72 -2.66 -16.74
CA LEU A 167 7.42 -3.16 -16.30
C LEU A 167 7.40 -4.69 -16.13
N TYR A 168 8.08 -5.42 -17.01
CA TYR A 168 8.23 -6.87 -16.86
C TYR A 168 8.95 -7.22 -15.56
N TYR A 169 10.12 -6.64 -15.27
CA TYR A 169 10.84 -6.93 -14.04
C TYR A 169 10.12 -6.42 -12.79
N MET A 170 9.45 -5.27 -12.86
CA MET A 170 8.60 -4.80 -11.75
C MET A 170 7.49 -5.83 -11.47
N GLN A 171 6.74 -6.26 -12.47
CA GLN A 171 5.69 -7.27 -12.29
C GLN A 171 6.24 -8.58 -11.69
N ARG A 172 7.36 -9.06 -12.22
CA ARG A 172 8.06 -10.25 -11.71
C ARG A 172 8.45 -10.10 -10.24
N GLY A 173 9.02 -8.94 -9.88
CA GLY A 173 9.38 -8.64 -8.50
C GLY A 173 8.16 -8.52 -7.58
N THR A 174 7.05 -7.95 -8.07
CA THR A 174 5.77 -7.93 -7.35
C THR A 174 5.25 -9.34 -7.09
N MET A 175 5.32 -10.22 -8.08
CA MET A 175 4.94 -11.64 -7.93
C MET A 175 5.85 -12.37 -6.94
N ALA A 176 7.12 -11.97 -6.84
CA ALA A 176 8.07 -12.42 -5.82
C ALA A 176 7.88 -11.73 -4.45
N ASN A 177 6.78 -10.99 -4.26
CA ASN A 177 6.43 -10.29 -3.02
C ASN A 177 7.47 -9.23 -2.58
N ASN A 178 8.10 -8.55 -3.54
CA ASN A 178 8.95 -7.40 -3.23
C ASN A 178 8.13 -6.11 -3.16
N HIS A 179 8.23 -5.40 -2.03
CA HIS A 179 7.46 -4.17 -1.78
C HIS A 179 7.75 -3.08 -2.82
N ASN A 180 9.03 -2.78 -3.08
CA ASN A 180 9.40 -1.70 -4.00
C ASN A 180 8.87 -1.95 -5.41
N CYS A 181 8.96 -3.20 -5.89
CA CYS A 181 8.35 -3.60 -7.15
C CYS A 181 6.83 -3.49 -7.12
N ALA A 182 6.16 -3.95 -6.05
CA ALA A 182 4.71 -3.85 -5.90
C ALA A 182 4.21 -2.41 -6.01
N MET A 183 4.84 -1.49 -5.28
CA MET A 183 4.52 -0.08 -5.31
C MET A 183 4.80 0.53 -6.69
N ALA A 184 6.01 0.32 -7.24
CA ALA A 184 6.39 0.90 -8.52
C ALA A 184 5.51 0.38 -9.67
N TYR A 185 5.21 -0.92 -9.69
CA TYR A 185 4.34 -1.53 -10.70
C TYR A 185 2.92 -0.96 -10.60
N ALA A 186 2.33 -0.93 -9.41
CA ALA A 186 0.97 -0.43 -9.23
C ALA A 186 0.83 1.05 -9.65
N LEU A 187 1.83 1.89 -9.34
CA LEU A 187 1.87 3.28 -9.77
C LEU A 187 2.02 3.42 -11.29
N SER A 188 2.85 2.59 -11.92
CA SER A 188 3.01 2.62 -13.38
C SER A 188 1.72 2.28 -14.14
N LEU A 189 0.85 1.45 -13.53
CA LEU A 189 -0.43 1.08 -14.11
C LEU A 189 -1.50 2.18 -14.01
N LEU A 190 -1.28 3.24 -13.22
CA LEU A 190 -2.23 4.36 -13.13
C LEU A 190 -2.41 5.08 -14.47
N GLU A 191 -1.35 5.10 -15.28
CA GLU A 191 -1.34 5.71 -16.62
C GLU A 191 -1.88 4.75 -17.70
N ASP A 192 -1.88 3.44 -17.41
CA ASP A 192 -2.39 2.40 -18.30
C ASP A 192 -3.92 2.26 -18.21
N ALA A 193 -4.52 1.73 -19.28
CA ALA A 193 -5.97 1.61 -19.40
C ALA A 193 -6.61 0.55 -18.48
N SER A 194 -5.85 -0.34 -17.83
CA SER A 194 -6.40 -1.40 -16.97
C SER A 194 -6.47 -0.99 -15.51
N GLN A 195 -7.56 -0.31 -15.16
CA GLN A 195 -7.83 0.16 -13.79
C GLN A 195 -8.07 -1.02 -12.82
N GLU A 196 -8.63 -2.14 -13.31
CA GLU A 196 -8.85 -3.35 -12.51
C GLU A 196 -7.54 -3.99 -12.07
N GLU A 197 -6.57 -4.12 -12.99
CA GLU A 197 -5.24 -4.63 -12.65
C GLU A 197 -4.55 -3.71 -11.64
N CYS A 198 -4.68 -2.39 -11.81
CA CYS A 198 -4.15 -1.41 -10.87
C CYS A 198 -4.73 -1.61 -9.45
N VAL A 199 -6.06 -1.77 -9.32
CA VAL A 199 -6.74 -2.08 -8.05
C VAL A 199 -6.26 -3.41 -7.45
N HIS A 200 -6.04 -4.43 -8.29
CA HIS A 200 -5.47 -5.70 -7.82
C HIS A 200 -4.15 -5.48 -7.10
N TRP A 201 -3.21 -4.78 -7.74
CA TRP A 201 -1.89 -4.58 -7.17
C TRP A 201 -1.88 -3.62 -5.98
N PHE A 202 -2.75 -2.62 -5.93
CA PHE A 202 -2.95 -1.83 -4.71
C PHE A 202 -3.43 -2.69 -3.54
N ALA A 203 -4.44 -3.53 -3.76
CA ALA A 203 -4.94 -4.44 -2.72
C ALA A 203 -3.84 -5.39 -2.23
N ARG A 204 -3.02 -5.95 -3.14
CA ARG A 204 -1.88 -6.82 -2.78
C ARG A 204 -0.81 -6.07 -2.01
N ALA A 205 -0.46 -4.85 -2.40
CA ALA A 205 0.52 -4.03 -1.69
C ALA A 205 0.05 -3.68 -0.26
N VAL A 206 -1.23 -3.38 -0.09
CA VAL A 206 -1.82 -3.16 1.25
C VAL A 206 -1.79 -4.44 2.10
N LEU A 207 -2.17 -5.58 1.52
CA LEU A 207 -2.22 -6.87 2.24
C LEU A 207 -0.83 -7.36 2.67
N ASN A 208 0.15 -7.24 1.77
CA ASN A 208 1.46 -7.87 1.97
C ASN A 208 2.47 -6.95 2.66
N HIS A 209 2.33 -5.63 2.51
CA HIS A 209 3.34 -4.66 2.94
C HIS A 209 2.78 -3.52 3.81
N ALA A 210 1.46 -3.49 4.05
CA ALA A 210 0.78 -2.36 4.71
C ALA A 210 1.15 -1.01 4.05
N ASP A 211 1.23 -0.99 2.72
CA ASP A 211 1.66 0.21 2.00
C ASP A 211 0.59 1.31 2.03
N ASN A 212 0.95 2.48 2.59
CA ASN A 212 0.02 3.58 2.80
C ASN A 212 -0.33 4.33 1.52
N THR A 213 0.62 4.47 0.61
CA THR A 213 0.40 5.10 -0.71
C THR A 213 -0.60 4.27 -1.52
N CYS A 214 -0.41 2.96 -1.60
CA CYS A 214 -1.33 2.03 -2.25
C CYS A 214 -2.67 1.96 -1.51
N GLY A 215 -2.67 2.06 -0.17
CA GLY A 215 -3.90 2.15 0.63
C GLY A 215 -4.72 3.38 0.27
N TYR A 216 -4.07 4.54 0.13
CA TYR A 216 -4.71 5.78 -0.27
C TYR A 216 -5.28 5.66 -1.69
N LEU A 217 -4.50 5.16 -2.65
CA LEU A 217 -4.93 4.97 -4.03
C LEU A 217 -6.07 3.94 -4.16
N LEU A 218 -6.04 2.87 -3.36
CA LEU A 218 -7.15 1.91 -3.27
C LEU A 218 -8.42 2.58 -2.75
N SER A 219 -8.31 3.41 -1.70
CA SER A 219 -9.45 4.15 -1.17
C SER A 219 -10.04 5.11 -2.22
N ALA A 220 -9.19 5.72 -3.04
CA ALA A 220 -9.63 6.57 -4.14
C ALA A 220 -10.41 5.77 -5.19
N ALA A 221 -9.87 4.62 -5.61
CA ALA A 221 -10.53 3.72 -6.55
C ALA A 221 -11.91 3.25 -6.04
N LEU A 222 -12.01 2.93 -4.75
CA LEU A 222 -13.26 2.49 -4.10
C LEU A 222 -14.29 3.62 -3.93
N LEU A 223 -13.86 4.88 -3.86
CA LEU A 223 -14.76 6.03 -3.83
C LEU A 223 -15.24 6.41 -5.23
N ASP A 224 -14.33 6.37 -6.20
CA ASP A 224 -14.56 6.87 -7.56
C ASP A 224 -15.12 5.78 -8.49
N GLY A 225 -15.11 4.51 -8.07
CA GLY A 225 -15.58 3.38 -8.87
C GLY A 225 -14.66 3.02 -10.03
N ARG A 226 -13.35 3.25 -9.89
CA ARG A 226 -12.36 3.01 -10.96
C ARG A 226 -11.76 1.62 -10.83
N GLY A 227 -12.01 0.74 -11.80
CA GLY A 227 -11.49 -0.63 -11.81
C GLY A 227 -12.10 -1.57 -10.75
N ILE A 228 -13.06 -1.07 -9.97
CA ILE A 228 -13.80 -1.85 -8.96
C ILE A 228 -15.12 -1.13 -8.65
N GLU A 229 -16.14 -1.89 -8.27
CA GLU A 229 -17.40 -1.33 -7.81
C GLU A 229 -17.19 -0.39 -6.60
N PRO A 230 -17.88 0.77 -6.55
CA PRO A 230 -17.76 1.69 -5.41
C PRO A 230 -18.07 1.01 -4.08
N ALA A 231 -17.17 1.21 -3.10
CA ALA A 231 -17.31 0.72 -1.73
C ALA A 231 -16.86 1.80 -0.73
N PRO A 232 -17.62 2.89 -0.60
CA PRO A 232 -17.23 4.05 0.21
C PRO A 232 -17.05 3.74 1.70
N GLN A 233 -17.76 2.77 2.27
CA GLN A 233 -17.58 2.35 3.67
C GLN A 233 -16.22 1.66 3.87
N LEU A 234 -15.75 0.91 2.88
CA LEU A 234 -14.42 0.30 2.90
C LEU A 234 -13.33 1.37 2.71
N ALA A 235 -13.55 2.32 1.81
CA ALA A 235 -12.66 3.46 1.64
C ALA A 235 -12.55 4.31 2.91
N GLU A 236 -13.68 4.60 3.57
CA GLU A 236 -13.74 5.27 4.89
C GLU A 236 -12.85 4.54 5.90
N TYR A 237 -13.01 3.22 6.02
CA TYR A 237 -12.22 2.43 6.96
C TYR A 237 -10.72 2.49 6.66
N ILE A 238 -10.33 2.36 5.39
CA ILE A 238 -8.93 2.47 4.97
C ILE A 238 -8.38 3.88 5.28
N LEU A 239 -9.12 4.93 4.95
CA LEU A 239 -8.73 6.32 5.22
C LEU A 239 -8.60 6.61 6.71
N CYS A 240 -9.52 6.12 7.54
CA CYS A 240 -9.42 6.19 9.00
C CYS A 240 -8.11 5.56 9.51
N ARG A 241 -7.74 4.37 9.03
CA ARG A 241 -6.46 3.73 9.37
C ARG A 241 -5.26 4.59 8.95
N LEU A 242 -5.30 5.15 7.73
CA LEU A 242 -4.23 6.01 7.22
C LEU A 242 -4.06 7.30 8.04
N CYS A 243 -5.17 7.91 8.48
CA CYS A 243 -5.13 9.06 9.39
C CYS A 243 -4.51 8.71 10.75
N VAL A 244 -4.81 7.52 11.30
CA VAL A 244 -4.17 7.03 12.54
C VAL A 244 -2.66 6.87 12.37
N GLU A 245 -2.23 6.43 11.18
CA GLU A 245 -0.80 6.30 10.81
C GLU A 245 -0.16 7.63 10.40
N GLY A 246 -0.92 8.74 10.39
CA GLY A 246 -0.42 10.09 10.09
C GLY A 246 -0.18 10.37 8.60
N PHE A 247 -0.79 9.60 7.69
CA PHE A 247 -0.67 9.80 6.25
C PHE A 247 -1.44 11.07 5.82
N ALA A 248 -0.71 12.14 5.48
CA ALA A 248 -1.24 13.48 5.26
C ALA A 248 -2.45 13.55 4.30
N ASP A 249 -2.34 12.93 3.12
CA ASP A 249 -3.39 13.01 2.08
C ASP A 249 -4.71 12.35 2.52
N ALA A 250 -4.66 11.42 3.48
CA ALA A 250 -5.85 10.74 3.98
C ALA A 250 -6.76 11.69 4.76
N PHE A 251 -6.20 12.69 5.46
CA PHE A 251 -6.97 13.67 6.23
C PHE A 251 -7.90 14.48 5.32
N THR A 252 -7.35 14.98 4.21
CA THR A 252 -8.11 15.76 3.23
C THR A 252 -9.18 14.89 2.56
N ARG A 253 -8.84 13.66 2.14
CA ARG A 253 -9.78 12.76 1.48
C ARG A 253 -10.92 12.33 2.41
N LEU A 254 -10.62 11.99 3.66
CA LEU A 254 -11.62 11.63 4.68
C LEU A 254 -12.50 12.83 5.05
N GLY A 255 -11.90 14.02 5.19
CA GLY A 255 -12.62 15.27 5.44
C GLY A 255 -13.63 15.58 4.33
N ILE A 256 -13.22 15.44 3.07
CA ILE A 256 -14.13 15.59 1.91
C ILE A 256 -15.25 14.53 1.94
N LEU A 257 -14.92 13.27 2.27
CA LEU A 257 -15.91 12.20 2.36
C LEU A 257 -16.96 12.51 3.43
N TYR A 258 -16.57 12.97 4.62
CA TYR A 258 -17.52 13.35 5.66
C TYR A 258 -18.27 14.65 5.40
N LEU A 259 -17.71 15.58 4.63
CA LEU A 259 -18.41 16.79 4.21
C LEU A 259 -19.53 16.47 3.22
N ARG A 260 -19.25 15.59 2.25
CA ARG A 260 -20.18 15.27 1.15
C ARG A 260 -21.12 14.11 1.47
N GLY A 261 -20.67 13.15 2.27
CA GLY A 261 -21.30 11.85 2.45
C GLY A 261 -21.16 10.96 1.21
N ALA A 262 -21.45 9.68 1.38
CA ALA A 262 -21.54 8.68 0.31
C ALA A 262 -22.54 7.59 0.69
N LEU A 263 -22.80 6.62 -0.19
CA LEU A 263 -23.70 5.51 0.14
C LEU A 263 -23.19 4.77 1.39
N GLY A 264 -23.97 4.80 2.47
CA GLY A 264 -23.58 4.19 3.74
C GLY A 264 -22.56 4.98 4.57
N VAL A 265 -22.05 6.12 4.11
CA VAL A 265 -21.22 7.04 4.92
C VAL A 265 -21.99 8.35 5.08
N LYS A 266 -22.46 8.62 6.29
CA LYS A 266 -23.27 9.82 6.57
C LYS A 266 -22.38 11.05 6.59
N LYS A 267 -22.98 12.21 6.30
CA LYS A 267 -22.30 13.49 6.49
C LYS A 267 -21.97 13.67 7.97
N ALA A 268 -20.77 14.19 8.25
CA ALA A 268 -20.30 14.53 9.57
C ALA A 268 -19.52 15.85 9.51
N PRO A 269 -20.16 17.01 9.24
CA PRO A 269 -19.52 18.31 9.10
C PRO A 269 -18.59 18.69 10.25
N LYS A 270 -18.91 18.32 11.50
CA LYS A 270 -18.00 18.57 12.63
C LYS A 270 -16.69 17.79 12.52
N GLN A 271 -16.75 16.50 12.16
CA GLN A 271 -15.55 15.68 11.93
C GLN A 271 -14.80 16.15 10.67
N ALA A 272 -15.52 16.49 9.60
CA ALA A 272 -14.94 17.02 8.37
C ALA A 272 -14.17 18.33 8.62
N GLN A 273 -14.74 19.24 9.42
CA GLN A 273 -14.10 20.50 9.81
C GLN A 273 -12.76 20.24 10.52
N GLN A 274 -12.75 19.33 11.50
CA GLN A 274 -11.54 18.99 12.25
C GLN A 274 -10.46 18.37 11.36
N LEU A 275 -10.85 17.43 10.49
CA LEU A 275 -9.92 16.77 9.56
C LEU A 275 -9.31 17.75 8.56
N LEU A 276 -10.13 18.63 7.96
CA LEU A 276 -9.66 19.61 6.99
C LEU A 276 -8.84 20.72 7.63
N ALA A 277 -9.19 21.16 8.84
CA ALA A 277 -8.35 22.07 9.62
C ALA A 277 -6.97 21.44 9.88
N LEU A 278 -6.94 20.18 10.32
CA LEU A 278 -5.69 19.47 10.60
C LEU A 278 -4.83 19.32 9.34
N ALA A 279 -5.44 18.95 8.21
CA ALA A 279 -4.77 18.88 6.91
C ALA A 279 -4.17 20.25 6.49
N ALA A 280 -4.94 21.33 6.60
CA ALA A 280 -4.48 22.67 6.25
C ALA A 280 -3.36 23.17 7.18
N TYR A 281 -3.50 23.03 8.49
CA TYR A 281 -2.57 23.62 9.45
C TYR A 281 -1.32 22.77 9.71
N GLN A 282 -1.48 21.44 9.86
CA GLN A 282 -0.37 20.55 10.21
C GLN A 282 0.39 20.05 8.98
N TYR A 283 -0.33 19.78 7.89
CA TYR A 283 0.24 19.19 6.68
C TYR A 283 0.36 20.19 5.51
N HIS A 284 -0.07 21.44 5.72
CA HIS A 284 0.01 22.52 4.72
C HIS A 284 -0.69 22.18 3.40
N ASP A 285 -1.79 21.44 3.46
CA ASP A 285 -2.59 21.09 2.28
C ASP A 285 -3.46 22.29 1.83
N GLU A 286 -3.06 22.93 0.73
CA GLU A 286 -3.78 24.06 0.14
C GLU A 286 -5.21 23.72 -0.29
N THR A 287 -5.47 22.47 -0.69
CA THR A 287 -6.80 22.03 -1.09
C THR A 287 -7.71 21.96 0.13
N ALA A 288 -7.19 21.41 1.23
CA ALA A 288 -7.91 21.39 2.50
C ALA A 288 -8.18 22.81 3.00
N GLU A 289 -7.19 23.71 2.92
CA GLU A 289 -7.33 25.12 3.30
C GLU A 289 -8.46 25.81 2.51
N LYS A 290 -8.43 25.70 1.18
CA LYS A 290 -9.46 26.30 0.32
C LYS A 290 -10.87 25.77 0.63
N ILE A 291 -10.99 24.46 0.88
CA ILE A 291 -12.28 23.86 1.26
C ILE A 291 -12.70 24.36 2.64
N TYR A 292 -11.78 24.42 3.59
CA TYR A 292 -12.04 24.85 4.95
C TYR A 292 -12.55 26.30 5.00
N GLU A 293 -11.90 27.22 4.29
CA GLU A 293 -12.30 28.64 4.24
C GLU A 293 -13.63 28.87 3.51
N ALA A 294 -13.88 28.11 2.43
CA ALA A 294 -15.08 28.26 1.62
C ALA A 294 -16.33 27.64 2.24
N THR A 295 -16.19 26.80 3.27
CA THR A 295 -17.30 26.01 3.83
C THR A 295 -17.98 26.77 4.99
N PRO A 296 -19.31 26.99 4.95
CA PRO A 296 -20.04 27.64 6.05
C PRO A 296 -20.30 26.65 7.20
N TRP A 297 -19.26 26.37 7.99
CA TRP A 297 -19.26 25.34 9.04
C TRP A 297 -20.38 25.52 10.07
N ASP A 298 -20.56 26.73 10.60
CA ASP A 298 -21.57 27.02 11.63
C ASP A 298 -22.99 26.67 11.15
N GLN A 299 -23.28 26.99 9.89
CA GLN A 299 -24.58 26.68 9.28
C GLN A 299 -24.74 25.17 9.09
N LEU A 300 -23.74 24.49 8.50
CA LEU A 300 -23.80 23.05 8.24
C LEU A 300 -23.95 22.22 9.52
N ILE A 301 -23.23 22.61 10.58
CA ILE A 301 -23.30 21.93 11.88
C ILE A 301 -24.66 22.19 12.53
N SER A 302 -25.14 23.44 12.53
CA SER A 302 -26.47 23.76 13.07
C SER A 302 -27.60 23.02 12.35
N ASP A 303 -27.54 22.94 11.02
CA ASP A 303 -28.54 22.25 10.21
C ASP A 303 -28.53 20.74 10.48
N GLN A 304 -27.34 20.14 10.66
CA GLN A 304 -27.23 18.73 11.05
C GLN A 304 -27.78 18.47 12.46
N GLU A 305 -27.49 19.34 13.43
CA GLU A 305 -27.99 19.20 14.80
C GLU A 305 -29.51 19.29 14.86
N LYS A 306 -30.11 20.25 14.12
CA LYS A 306 -31.58 20.36 14.02
C LYS A 306 -32.21 19.10 13.41
N GLN A 307 -31.64 18.57 12.33
CA GLN A 307 -32.11 17.33 11.72
C GLN A 307 -32.05 16.17 12.70
N ALA A 308 -30.97 16.04 13.46
CA ALA A 308 -30.82 15.00 14.48
C ALA A 308 -31.84 15.15 15.62
N GLU A 309 -32.14 16.37 16.06
CA GLU A 309 -33.19 16.64 17.06
C GLU A 309 -34.59 16.30 16.55
N GLU A 310 -34.90 16.62 15.30
CA GLU A 310 -36.17 16.29 14.67
C GLU A 310 -36.36 14.77 14.53
N GLU A 311 -35.33 14.05 14.07
CA GLU A 311 -35.35 12.58 14.00
C GLU A 311 -35.54 11.95 15.39
N LYS A 312 -34.84 12.47 16.40
CA LYS A 312 -34.99 12.00 17.78
C LYS A 312 -36.42 12.18 18.30
N LYS A 313 -37.05 13.33 18.06
CA LYS A 313 -38.44 13.58 18.45
C LYS A 313 -39.41 12.61 17.75
N LYS A 314 -39.22 12.34 16.46
CA LYS A 314 -40.04 11.37 15.71
C LYS A 314 -39.94 9.97 16.30
N ILE A 315 -38.72 9.51 16.61
CA ILE A 315 -38.51 8.22 17.25
C ILE A 315 -39.21 8.18 18.62
N GLU A 316 -39.02 9.21 19.46
CA GLU A 316 -39.67 9.28 20.79
C GLU A 316 -41.22 9.31 20.71
N GLU A 317 -41.79 9.90 19.66
CA GLU A 317 -43.24 9.88 19.39
C GLU A 317 -43.71 8.49 18.93
N GLU A 318 -42.97 7.83 18.05
CA GLU A 318 -43.25 6.44 17.62
C GLU A 318 -43.13 5.44 18.78
N GLU A 319 -42.16 5.64 19.69
CA GLU A 319 -41.99 4.80 20.88
C GLU A 319 -43.13 4.96 21.90
N LYS A 320 -43.76 6.14 21.98
CA LYS A 320 -44.94 6.35 22.84
C LYS A 320 -46.18 5.61 22.34
N HIS A 321 -46.20 5.15 21.09
CA HIS A 321 -47.29 4.38 20.49
C HIS A 321 -47.03 2.86 20.47
N LYS A 322 -45.95 2.36 21.12
CA LYS A 322 -45.52 0.94 21.13
C LYS A 322 -46.33 -0.04 21.99
N ASP A 323 -47.46 0.35 22.59
CA ASP A 323 -48.32 -0.59 23.33
C ASP A 323 -49.13 -1.56 22.41
N ASP A 324 -48.82 -1.63 21.11
CA ASP A 324 -49.43 -2.57 20.16
C ASP A 324 -48.41 -3.67 19.75
N PRO A 325 -48.70 -4.99 19.88
CA PRO A 325 -47.69 -6.08 19.86
C PRO A 325 -47.01 -6.38 18.50
N GLY A 326 -47.17 -5.53 17.48
CA GLY A 326 -46.71 -5.80 16.11
C GLY A 326 -45.39 -5.16 15.67
N VAL A 327 -44.70 -4.37 16.52
CA VAL A 327 -43.66 -3.42 16.07
C VAL A 327 -42.22 -3.83 16.47
N SER A 328 -41.90 -5.13 16.54
CA SER A 328 -40.54 -5.58 16.92
C SER A 328 -39.49 -5.36 15.83
N ASP A 329 -39.88 -5.32 14.57
CA ASP A 329 -38.92 -5.40 13.45
C ASP A 329 -38.39 -4.03 13.02
N TYR A 330 -39.11 -2.94 13.29
CA TYR A 330 -38.67 -1.57 13.00
C TYR A 330 -37.67 -1.01 14.04
N LEU A 331 -37.61 -1.62 15.22
CA LEU A 331 -36.76 -1.23 16.35
C LEU A 331 -35.25 -1.38 16.06
N ILE A 332 -34.89 -2.32 15.17
CA ILE A 332 -33.50 -2.58 14.80
C ILE A 332 -32.93 -1.44 13.93
N ALA A 333 -33.77 -0.74 13.16
CA ALA A 333 -33.34 0.38 12.34
C ALA A 333 -33.08 1.67 13.17
N GLY A 334 -33.92 1.94 14.18
CA GLY A 334 -33.77 3.09 15.07
C GLY A 334 -32.61 2.96 16.07
N GLY A 335 -32.34 1.75 16.57
CA GLY A 335 -31.27 1.48 17.54
C GLY A 335 -29.85 1.75 17.01
N VAL A 336 -29.63 1.60 15.70
CA VAL A 336 -28.32 1.86 15.06
C VAL A 336 -27.99 3.35 15.00
N VAL A 337 -29.01 4.22 14.88
CA VAL A 337 -28.81 5.67 14.82
C VAL A 337 -28.57 6.26 16.22
N ALA A 338 -29.30 5.78 17.23
CA ALA A 338 -29.11 6.21 18.62
C ALA A 338 -27.79 5.72 19.24
N GLY A 339 -27.30 4.54 18.84
CA GLY A 339 -26.04 3.97 19.35
C GLY A 339 -24.77 4.75 18.98
N LEU A 340 -24.75 5.41 17.82
CA LEU A 340 -23.59 6.16 17.33
C LEU A 340 -23.47 7.58 17.91
N ILE A 341 -24.60 8.23 18.20
CA ILE A 341 -24.62 9.58 18.78
C ILE A 341 -24.58 9.51 20.32
N GLY A 342 -25.16 8.46 20.92
CA GLY A 342 -25.31 8.33 22.37
C GLY A 342 -24.07 7.86 23.13
N ALA A 343 -23.14 7.11 22.49
CA ALA A 343 -22.00 6.53 23.20
C ALA A 343 -21.02 7.60 23.74
N GLY A 344 -20.81 8.70 23.03
CA GLY A 344 -19.94 9.81 23.49
C GLY A 344 -20.56 10.61 24.65
N ILE A 345 -21.87 10.85 24.60
CA ILE A 345 -22.57 11.69 25.60
C ILE A 345 -22.91 10.88 26.87
N TRP A 346 -23.22 9.59 26.74
CA TRP A 346 -23.54 8.71 27.88
C TRP A 346 -22.28 8.34 28.69
N ALA A 347 -21.14 8.11 28.03
CA ALA A 347 -19.88 7.85 28.72
C ALA A 347 -19.37 9.08 29.50
N PHE A 348 -19.47 10.29 28.93
CA PHE A 348 -18.98 11.52 29.55
C PHE A 348 -19.76 11.90 30.84
N ASN A 349 -21.08 11.70 30.85
CA ASN A 349 -21.92 12.04 32.01
C ASN A 349 -21.90 10.99 33.14
N LYS A 350 -21.49 9.75 32.86
CA LYS A 350 -21.39 8.70 33.88
C LYS A 350 -20.07 8.75 34.68
N PHE A 351 -19.02 9.34 34.11
CA PHE A 351 -17.70 9.45 34.75
C PHE A 351 -17.41 10.85 35.34
N SER A 352 -18.19 11.89 35.05
CA SER A 352 -18.07 13.21 35.70
C SER A 352 -18.80 13.34 37.04
N LYS A 353 -19.53 12.29 37.45
CA LYS A 353 -20.12 12.15 38.78
C LYS A 353 -19.59 10.90 39.48
N LYS A 354 -18.32 10.92 39.88
CA LYS A 354 -17.82 10.23 41.07
C LYS A 354 -16.53 10.82 41.56
#